data_AF-A0A365HA10-F1
#
_entry.id   AF-A0A365HA10-F1
#
_cell.length_a   1.000
_cell.length_b   1.000
_cell.length_c   1.000
_cell.angle_alpha   90.00
_cell.angle_beta   90.00
_cell.angle_gamma   90.00
#
_symmetry.space_group_name_H-M   'P 1'
#
loop_
_entity.id
_entity.type
_entity.pdbx_description
1 polymer ?
#
loop_
_entity_poly.entity_id
_entity_poly.type
_entity_poly.pdbx_seq_one_letter_code
_entity_poly.pdbx_strand_id
1 'polypeptide(L)'
;MGTWGAFLACRTPADPRSVWPEAEIWGEPVGGWALVVTGLEERSGLAEALAALPGPALAAEIYDSDYAYVAGAVDGNVRWEVLLDEATAAEDGVAVPETPAADDPALHERIAEWAAGYGTAVARAELRRVLAAEHVFVDDTLHELARVLGILDPAAAPPQGGDKVGPEIEIRFPADVWVERQDAVAEPLDALAGELDAEVYEHPAEPDGQTLALLTTGPLVPDEVLRRVAAHLRDLGLPPTVRIRPDDAAPWRSIADC
;
A
#
# COMPACT_ATOMS: atom_id res chain seq x y z
N MET A 1 7.12 -9.20 12.17
CA MET A 1 6.73 -9.70 10.85
C MET A 1 5.87 -8.61 10.27
N GLY A 2 6.21 -8.15 9.07
CA GLY A 2 5.68 -6.94 8.44
C GLY A 2 4.16 -6.92 8.30
N THR A 3 3.64 -5.79 7.87
CA THR A 3 2.22 -5.54 7.67
C THR A 3 1.74 -6.32 6.45
N TRP A 4 0.57 -6.95 6.55
CA TRP A 4 0.01 -7.77 5.49
C TRP A 4 -1.16 -7.05 4.84
N GLY A 5 -1.09 -6.89 3.52
CA GLY A 5 -2.18 -6.36 2.72
C GLY A 5 -2.93 -7.48 2.00
N ALA A 6 -4.22 -7.29 1.79
CA ALA A 6 -5.01 -8.16 0.90
C ALA A 6 -5.80 -7.30 -0.09
N PHE A 7 -5.78 -7.74 -1.34
CA PHE A 7 -6.54 -7.14 -2.43
C PHE A 7 -7.48 -8.19 -3.01
N LEU A 8 -8.73 -7.79 -3.29
CA LEU A 8 -9.70 -8.63 -3.95
C LEU A 8 -10.59 -7.79 -4.88
N ALA A 9 -10.47 -8.00 -6.18
CA ALA A 9 -11.44 -7.51 -7.15
C ALA A 9 -12.30 -8.68 -7.64
N CYS A 10 -13.61 -8.51 -7.68
CA CYS A 10 -14.52 -9.56 -8.15
C CYS A 10 -15.64 -8.98 -9.01
N ARG A 11 -16.12 -9.74 -9.99
CA ARG A 11 -17.28 -9.36 -10.81
C ARG A 11 -18.40 -10.34 -10.54
N THR A 12 -19.06 -10.16 -9.40
CA THR A 12 -20.12 -11.04 -8.91
C THR A 12 -21.44 -10.29 -8.75
N PRO A 13 -22.60 -10.94 -8.99
CA PRO A 13 -23.89 -10.39 -8.61
C PRO A 13 -24.12 -10.39 -7.08
N ALA A 14 -23.32 -11.13 -6.32
CA ALA A 14 -23.37 -11.13 -4.86
C ALA A 14 -22.69 -9.87 -4.30
N ASP A 15 -23.22 -9.30 -3.23
CA ASP A 15 -22.53 -8.24 -2.50
C ASP A 15 -21.21 -8.81 -1.93
N PRO A 16 -20.04 -8.28 -2.29
CA PRO A 16 -18.77 -8.76 -1.75
C PRO A 16 -18.75 -8.74 -0.22
N ARG A 17 -19.49 -7.80 0.41
CA ARG A 17 -19.61 -7.72 1.87
C ARG A 17 -20.40 -8.87 2.50
N SER A 18 -21.18 -9.61 1.71
CA SER A 18 -21.85 -10.82 2.19
C SER A 18 -20.89 -12.00 2.36
N VAL A 19 -19.79 -12.01 1.60
CA VAL A 19 -18.68 -12.96 1.74
C VAL A 19 -17.66 -12.38 2.72
N TRP A 20 -17.55 -11.05 2.80
CA TRP A 20 -16.50 -10.36 3.53
C TRP A 20 -17.00 -9.08 4.23
N PRO A 21 -17.64 -9.18 5.40
CA PRO A 21 -18.31 -8.03 6.03
C PRO A 21 -17.39 -6.85 6.36
N GLU A 22 -16.12 -7.12 6.63
CA GLU A 22 -15.09 -6.13 6.99
C GLU A 22 -14.41 -5.50 5.77
N ALA A 23 -14.88 -5.84 4.56
CA ALA A 23 -14.32 -5.35 3.32
C ALA A 23 -14.55 -3.85 3.16
N GLU A 24 -13.45 -3.10 3.09
CA GLU A 24 -13.50 -1.73 2.60
C GLU A 24 -13.50 -1.75 1.08
N ILE A 25 -14.43 -0.98 0.49
CA ILE A 25 -14.53 -0.86 -0.95
C ILE A 25 -13.63 0.29 -1.36
N TRP A 26 -12.63 -0.04 -2.18
CA TRP A 26 -11.66 0.93 -2.66
C TRP A 26 -11.89 1.29 -4.13
N GLY A 27 -11.57 2.53 -4.51
CA GLY A 27 -11.63 3.03 -5.89
C GLY A 27 -13.03 3.04 -6.53
N GLU A 28 -13.09 3.55 -7.77
CA GLU A 28 -14.24 3.36 -8.66
C GLU A 28 -13.93 2.19 -9.61
N PRO A 29 -14.36 0.96 -9.29
CA PRO A 29 -14.15 -0.17 -10.19
C PRO A 29 -14.93 0.03 -11.49
N VAL A 30 -14.33 -0.34 -12.62
CA VAL A 30 -14.94 -0.15 -13.95
C VAL A 30 -15.67 -1.42 -14.41
N GLY A 31 -16.54 -1.29 -15.41
CA GLY A 31 -17.09 -2.46 -16.12
C GLY A 31 -17.92 -3.44 -15.28
N GLY A 32 -18.36 -3.05 -14.09
CA GLY A 32 -19.13 -3.91 -13.17
C GLY A 32 -18.28 -4.76 -12.23
N TRP A 33 -16.96 -4.53 -12.16
CA TRP A 33 -16.15 -5.03 -11.07
C TRP A 33 -16.59 -4.39 -9.74
N ALA A 34 -16.44 -5.12 -8.66
CA ALA A 34 -16.48 -4.64 -7.30
C ALA A 34 -15.09 -4.86 -6.70
N LEU A 35 -14.60 -3.87 -5.96
CA LEU A 35 -13.26 -3.90 -5.39
C LEU A 35 -13.34 -3.90 -3.87
N VAL A 36 -12.54 -4.78 -3.26
CA VAL A 36 -12.37 -4.94 -1.82
C VAL A 36 -10.87 -4.84 -1.53
N VAL A 37 -10.49 -3.89 -0.69
CA VAL A 37 -9.11 -3.74 -0.22
C VAL A 37 -9.19 -3.41 1.26
N THR A 38 -8.55 -4.21 2.12
CA THR A 38 -8.05 -3.94 3.49
C THR A 38 -8.29 -5.10 4.49
N GLY A 39 -7.42 -5.15 5.52
CA GLY A 39 -7.76 -5.58 6.88
C GLY A 39 -7.31 -6.96 7.36
N LEU A 40 -6.66 -7.77 6.51
CA LEU A 40 -6.26 -9.12 6.91
C LEU A 40 -4.92 -9.14 7.64
N GLU A 41 -4.95 -9.06 8.96
CA GLU A 41 -3.86 -9.58 9.78
C GLU A 41 -3.68 -11.11 9.58
N GLU A 42 -4.67 -11.82 9.00
CA GLU A 42 -4.62 -13.26 8.77
C GLU A 42 -4.78 -13.65 7.29
N ARG A 43 -3.69 -14.19 6.70
CA ARG A 43 -3.61 -14.87 5.38
C ARG A 43 -4.75 -15.86 5.09
N SER A 44 -5.37 -16.44 6.11
CA SER A 44 -6.28 -17.58 6.00
C SER A 44 -7.57 -17.27 5.23
N GLY A 45 -8.03 -16.02 5.20
CA GLY A 45 -9.32 -15.69 4.60
C GLY A 45 -9.32 -15.66 3.07
N LEU A 46 -8.24 -15.23 2.41
CA LEU A 46 -8.30 -14.84 0.99
C LEU A 46 -8.59 -16.01 0.05
N ALA A 47 -7.97 -17.17 0.31
CA ALA A 47 -8.24 -18.40 -0.45
C ALA A 47 -9.68 -18.89 -0.26
N GLU A 48 -10.22 -18.78 0.97
CA GLU A 48 -11.62 -19.13 1.26
C GLU A 48 -12.59 -18.16 0.58
N ALA A 49 -12.28 -16.85 0.57
CA ALA A 49 -13.03 -15.83 -0.18
C ALA A 49 -13.09 -16.18 -1.66
N LEU A 50 -11.91 -16.38 -2.27
CA LEU A 50 -11.81 -16.72 -3.67
C LEU A 50 -12.67 -17.94 -3.99
N ALA A 51 -12.56 -19.01 -3.21
CA ALA A 51 -13.32 -20.24 -3.40
C ALA A 51 -14.85 -20.05 -3.31
N ALA A 52 -15.32 -19.07 -2.52
CA ALA A 52 -16.74 -18.78 -2.34
C ALA A 52 -17.33 -17.82 -3.39
N LEU A 53 -16.50 -17.14 -4.18
CA LEU A 53 -16.95 -16.11 -5.11
C LEU A 53 -17.36 -16.69 -6.48
N PRO A 54 -18.62 -16.48 -6.91
CA PRO A 54 -19.02 -16.77 -8.28
C PRO A 54 -18.50 -15.68 -9.24
N GLY A 55 -18.22 -16.07 -10.49
CA GLY A 55 -17.68 -15.18 -11.51
C GLY A 55 -16.15 -15.02 -11.41
N PRO A 56 -15.58 -14.04 -12.16
CA PRO A 56 -14.15 -13.80 -12.11
C PRO A 56 -13.75 -13.02 -10.86
N ALA A 57 -12.57 -13.36 -10.36
CA ALA A 57 -11.93 -12.63 -9.28
C ALA A 57 -10.42 -12.52 -9.52
N LEU A 58 -9.85 -11.40 -9.10
CA LEU A 58 -8.42 -11.18 -8.95
C LEU A 58 -8.15 -10.99 -7.47
N ALA A 59 -7.26 -11.77 -6.89
CA ALA A 59 -6.84 -11.59 -5.51
C ALA A 59 -5.33 -11.41 -5.43
N ALA A 60 -4.87 -10.65 -4.44
CA ALA A 60 -3.46 -10.58 -4.10
C ALA A 60 -3.24 -10.62 -2.59
N GLU A 61 -2.24 -11.38 -2.17
CA GLU A 61 -1.62 -11.28 -0.84
C GLU A 61 -0.37 -10.41 -0.97
N ILE A 62 -0.31 -9.31 -0.22
CA ILE A 62 0.75 -8.31 -0.29
C ILE A 62 1.58 -8.39 0.99
N TYR A 63 2.90 -8.47 0.83
CA TYR A 63 3.85 -8.76 1.91
C TYR A 63 4.70 -7.53 2.17
N ASP A 64 4.33 -6.76 3.21
CA ASP A 64 5.00 -5.51 3.60
C ASP A 64 5.22 -4.51 2.45
N SER A 65 4.36 -4.59 1.42
CA SER A 65 4.49 -3.86 0.15
C SER A 65 5.76 -4.17 -0.66
N ASP A 66 6.52 -5.19 -0.30
CA ASP A 66 7.75 -5.61 -0.98
C ASP A 66 7.47 -6.53 -2.18
N TYR A 67 6.61 -7.53 -1.97
CA TYR A 67 6.21 -8.47 -3.03
C TYR A 67 4.76 -8.93 -2.85
N ALA A 68 4.16 -9.52 -3.89
CA ALA A 68 2.77 -9.95 -3.83
C ALA A 68 2.51 -11.24 -4.59
N TYR A 69 1.73 -12.13 -3.97
CA TYR A 69 1.20 -13.31 -4.64
C TYR A 69 -0.16 -13.00 -5.22
N VAL A 70 -0.31 -13.11 -6.54
CA VAL A 70 -1.52 -12.71 -7.26
C VAL A 70 -2.14 -13.91 -7.97
N ALA A 71 -3.45 -14.08 -7.82
CA ALA A 71 -4.20 -15.15 -8.46
C ALA A 71 -5.43 -14.61 -9.20
N GLY A 72 -5.61 -15.06 -10.44
CA GLY A 72 -6.85 -14.87 -11.19
C GLY A 72 -7.69 -16.14 -11.15
N ALA A 73 -8.94 -16.02 -10.71
CA ALA A 73 -9.86 -17.13 -10.53
C ALA A 73 -11.18 -16.92 -11.29
N VAL A 74 -11.91 -18.02 -11.47
CA VAL A 74 -13.27 -18.05 -12.03
C VAL A 74 -14.10 -19.08 -11.26
N ASP A 75 -15.19 -18.64 -10.66
CA ASP A 75 -16.08 -19.49 -9.84
C ASP A 75 -15.29 -20.27 -8.79
N GLY A 76 -14.39 -19.56 -8.07
CA GLY A 76 -13.48 -20.12 -7.08
C GLY A 76 -12.35 -21.01 -7.60
N ASN A 77 -12.26 -21.24 -8.91
CA ASN A 77 -11.18 -22.04 -9.50
C ASN A 77 -10.08 -21.12 -10.01
N VAL A 78 -8.88 -21.24 -9.42
CA VAL A 78 -7.68 -20.52 -9.88
C VAL A 78 -7.33 -20.94 -11.31
N ARG A 79 -7.07 -19.95 -12.17
CA ARG A 79 -6.73 -20.12 -13.59
C ARG A 79 -5.27 -19.77 -13.87
N TRP A 80 -4.72 -18.84 -13.12
CA TRP A 80 -3.32 -18.45 -13.18
C TRP A 80 -2.91 -17.84 -11.85
N GLU A 81 -1.62 -17.93 -11.58
CA GLU A 81 -0.95 -17.42 -10.39
C GLU A 81 0.35 -16.76 -10.85
N VAL A 82 0.75 -15.69 -10.18
CA VAL A 82 2.01 -14.98 -10.45
C VAL A 82 2.53 -14.36 -9.15
N LEU A 83 3.85 -14.34 -9.00
CA LEU A 83 4.53 -13.59 -7.97
C LEU A 83 4.99 -12.27 -8.57
N LEU A 84 4.56 -11.14 -7.99
CA LEU A 84 5.05 -9.82 -8.33
C LEU A 84 6.28 -9.52 -7.49
N ASP A 85 7.23 -8.79 -8.09
CA ASP A 85 8.57 -8.55 -7.55
C ASP A 85 9.31 -9.85 -7.14
N GLU A 86 9.58 -10.70 -8.13
CA GLU A 86 10.29 -11.97 -7.94
C GLU A 86 11.71 -11.77 -7.39
N ALA A 87 12.34 -10.62 -7.64
CA ALA A 87 13.68 -10.33 -7.12
C ALA A 87 13.64 -10.16 -5.60
N THR A 88 12.79 -9.25 -5.11
CA THR A 88 12.63 -8.99 -3.67
C THR A 88 12.13 -10.24 -2.95
N ALA A 89 11.16 -10.95 -3.52
CA ALA A 89 10.67 -12.20 -2.93
C ALA A 89 11.78 -13.27 -2.79
N ALA A 90 12.68 -13.38 -3.77
CA ALA A 90 13.81 -14.31 -3.69
C ALA A 90 14.83 -13.90 -2.62
N GLU A 91 15.07 -12.60 -2.43
CA GLU A 91 15.93 -12.05 -1.36
C GLU A 91 15.38 -12.40 0.03
N ASP A 92 14.05 -12.42 0.17
CA ASP A 92 13.34 -12.84 1.38
C ASP A 92 13.20 -14.37 1.54
N GLY A 93 13.79 -15.14 0.63
CA GLY A 93 13.81 -16.60 0.68
C GLY A 93 12.53 -17.28 0.20
N VAL A 94 11.67 -16.57 -0.52
CA VAL A 94 10.53 -17.16 -1.24
C VAL A 94 11.06 -17.91 -2.47
N ALA A 95 10.51 -19.11 -2.71
CA ALA A 95 10.86 -19.87 -3.89
C ALA A 95 10.26 -19.21 -5.14
N VAL A 96 11.12 -18.82 -6.08
CA VAL A 96 10.71 -18.21 -7.35
C VAL A 96 10.82 -19.19 -8.51
N PRO A 97 9.97 -19.08 -9.55
CA PRO A 97 10.08 -19.90 -10.75
C PRO A 97 11.43 -19.74 -11.46
N GLU A 98 11.86 -20.78 -12.18
CA GLU A 98 13.10 -20.69 -12.99
C GLU A 98 12.96 -19.71 -14.17
N THR A 99 11.74 -19.57 -14.71
CA THR A 99 11.43 -18.61 -15.77
C THR A 99 10.72 -17.42 -15.15
N PRO A 100 11.30 -16.21 -15.20
CA PRO A 100 10.64 -15.02 -14.68
C PRO A 100 9.28 -14.78 -15.31
N ALA A 101 8.32 -14.28 -14.52
CA ALA A 101 6.95 -14.04 -14.96
C ALA A 101 6.87 -13.17 -16.22
N ALA A 102 7.70 -12.12 -16.28
CA ALA A 102 7.80 -11.21 -17.43
C ALA A 102 8.27 -11.89 -18.73
N ASP A 103 8.92 -13.05 -18.62
CA ASP A 103 9.44 -13.79 -19.77
C ASP A 103 8.67 -15.09 -20.06
N ASP A 104 7.67 -15.45 -19.25
CA ASP A 104 6.84 -16.66 -19.45
C ASP A 104 5.71 -16.42 -20.48
N PRO A 105 5.82 -16.86 -21.75
CA PRO A 105 4.74 -16.79 -22.74
C PRO A 105 3.43 -17.42 -22.27
N ALA A 106 3.51 -18.58 -21.62
CA ALA A 106 2.34 -19.39 -21.28
C ALA A 106 1.55 -18.74 -20.14
N LEU A 107 2.23 -18.12 -19.18
CA LEU A 107 1.58 -17.29 -18.17
C LEU A 107 0.83 -16.11 -18.82
N HIS A 108 1.47 -15.37 -19.72
CA HIS A 108 0.84 -14.25 -20.42
C HIS A 108 -0.42 -14.68 -21.20
N GLU A 109 -0.37 -15.85 -21.86
CA GLU A 109 -1.51 -16.41 -22.57
C GLU A 109 -2.66 -16.74 -21.61
N ARG A 110 -2.39 -17.40 -20.48
CA ARG A 110 -3.43 -17.70 -19.46
C ARG A 110 -4.06 -16.43 -18.90
N ILE A 111 -3.27 -15.40 -18.60
CA ILE A 111 -3.78 -14.11 -18.09
C ILE A 111 -4.65 -13.42 -19.15
N ALA A 112 -4.17 -13.36 -20.41
CA ALA A 112 -4.90 -12.73 -21.50
C ALA A 112 -6.21 -13.46 -21.84
N GLU A 113 -6.21 -14.80 -21.84
CA GLU A 113 -7.42 -15.61 -22.04
C GLU A 113 -8.44 -15.38 -20.92
N TRP A 114 -7.97 -15.34 -19.66
CA TRP A 114 -8.81 -15.02 -18.52
C TRP A 114 -9.45 -13.64 -18.68
N ALA A 115 -8.67 -12.60 -18.96
CA ALA A 115 -9.16 -11.24 -19.14
C ALA A 115 -10.15 -11.12 -20.32
N ALA A 116 -9.86 -11.80 -21.44
CA ALA A 116 -10.72 -11.81 -22.61
C ALA A 116 -12.09 -12.43 -22.33
N GLY A 117 -12.15 -13.44 -21.45
CA GLY A 117 -13.40 -14.03 -20.95
C GLY A 117 -14.34 -13.01 -20.30
N TYR A 118 -13.81 -11.86 -19.87
CA TYR A 118 -14.56 -10.81 -19.17
C TYR A 118 -14.58 -9.47 -19.90
N GLY A 119 -14.21 -9.47 -21.18
CA GLY A 119 -14.35 -8.33 -22.08
C GLY A 119 -13.14 -7.41 -22.17
N THR A 120 -12.01 -7.78 -21.56
CA THR A 120 -10.76 -7.02 -21.68
C THR A 120 -9.80 -7.75 -22.60
N ALA A 121 -9.40 -7.10 -23.70
CA ALA A 121 -8.31 -7.59 -24.54
C ALA A 121 -6.98 -7.06 -24.01
N VAL A 122 -6.08 -7.97 -23.61
CA VAL A 122 -4.79 -7.61 -23.02
C VAL A 122 -3.67 -7.96 -23.98
N ALA A 123 -2.79 -6.99 -24.27
CA ALA A 123 -1.64 -7.27 -25.11
C ALA A 123 -0.52 -7.93 -24.29
N ARG A 124 0.11 -8.97 -24.86
CA ARG A 124 1.27 -9.63 -24.23
C ARG A 124 2.41 -8.66 -23.89
N ALA A 125 2.62 -7.65 -24.73
CA ALA A 125 3.65 -6.62 -24.48
C ALA A 125 3.33 -5.77 -23.23
N GLU A 126 2.05 -5.54 -22.94
CA GLU A 126 1.61 -4.80 -21.75
C GLU A 126 1.79 -5.65 -20.49
N LEU A 127 1.41 -6.94 -20.54
CA LEU A 127 1.67 -7.86 -19.43
C LEU A 127 3.16 -7.98 -19.12
N ARG A 128 3.99 -8.18 -20.14
CA ARG A 128 5.43 -8.21 -19.97
C ARG A 128 5.97 -6.92 -19.35
N ARG A 129 5.48 -5.76 -19.79
CA ARG A 129 5.89 -4.46 -19.26
C ARG A 129 5.55 -4.34 -17.77
N VAL A 130 4.34 -4.71 -17.38
CA VAL A 130 3.90 -4.63 -15.97
C VAL A 130 4.62 -5.64 -15.10
N LEU A 131 4.74 -6.89 -15.55
CA LEU A 131 5.40 -7.95 -14.78
C LEU A 131 6.92 -7.75 -14.67
N ALA A 132 7.53 -6.93 -15.54
CA ALA A 132 8.93 -6.53 -15.46
C ALA A 132 9.13 -5.19 -14.74
N ALA A 133 8.07 -4.57 -14.22
CA ALA A 133 8.19 -3.27 -13.59
C ALA A 133 8.79 -3.41 -12.19
N GLU A 134 9.81 -2.61 -11.92
CA GLU A 134 10.49 -2.50 -10.61
C GLU A 134 9.97 -1.23 -9.93
N HIS A 135 8.89 -1.37 -9.17
CA HIS A 135 8.36 -0.29 -8.34
C HIS A 135 8.97 -0.35 -6.94
N VAL A 136 8.97 0.78 -6.22
CA VAL A 136 9.39 0.82 -4.81
C VAL A 136 8.44 0.00 -3.94
N PHE A 137 7.16 -0.01 -4.29
CA PHE A 137 6.13 -0.79 -3.63
C PHE A 137 5.41 -1.67 -4.66
N VAL A 138 5.22 -2.95 -4.33
CA VAL A 138 4.54 -3.91 -5.20
C VAL A 138 3.07 -3.55 -5.44
N ASP A 139 2.46 -2.79 -4.53
CA ASP A 139 1.12 -2.23 -4.66
C ASP A 139 0.94 -1.44 -5.96
N ASP A 140 1.99 -0.70 -6.38
CA ASP A 140 1.98 0.04 -7.64
C ASP A 140 1.94 -0.93 -8.85
N THR A 141 2.75 -1.99 -8.80
CA THR A 141 2.76 -3.05 -9.83
C THR A 141 1.41 -3.75 -9.91
N LEU A 142 0.81 -4.09 -8.76
CA LEU A 142 -0.51 -4.69 -8.67
C LEU A 142 -1.60 -3.76 -9.24
N HIS A 143 -1.53 -2.46 -8.92
CA HIS A 143 -2.44 -1.46 -9.45
C HIS A 143 -2.33 -1.32 -10.98
N GLU A 144 -1.11 -1.31 -11.52
CA GLU A 144 -0.88 -1.34 -12.96
C GLU A 144 -1.42 -2.62 -13.61
N LEU A 145 -1.22 -3.77 -12.98
CA LEU A 145 -1.77 -5.04 -13.46
C LEU A 145 -3.30 -4.99 -13.50
N ALA A 146 -3.95 -4.50 -12.44
CA ALA A 146 -5.39 -4.36 -12.39
C ALA A 146 -5.94 -3.39 -13.47
N ARG A 147 -5.22 -2.31 -13.79
CA ARG A 147 -5.56 -1.43 -14.93
C ARG A 147 -5.45 -2.16 -16.26
N VAL A 148 -4.35 -2.89 -16.49
CA VAL A 148 -4.15 -3.67 -17.73
C VAL A 148 -5.24 -4.72 -17.90
N LEU A 149 -5.70 -5.33 -16.81
CA LEU A 149 -6.80 -6.30 -16.81
C LEU A 149 -8.20 -5.65 -16.96
N GLY A 150 -8.30 -4.32 -17.00
CA GLY A 150 -9.56 -3.60 -17.12
C GLY A 150 -10.44 -3.71 -15.88
N ILE A 151 -9.81 -3.87 -14.71
CA ILE A 151 -10.48 -3.91 -13.40
C ILE A 151 -10.59 -2.50 -12.84
N LEU A 152 -9.53 -1.70 -12.99
CA LEU A 152 -9.45 -0.31 -12.54
C LEU A 152 -9.49 0.65 -13.73
N ASP A 153 -10.02 1.85 -13.49
CA ASP A 153 -9.95 2.95 -14.46
C ASP A 153 -8.47 3.31 -14.70
N PRO A 154 -8.00 3.40 -15.96
CA PRO A 154 -6.68 3.92 -16.28
C PRO A 154 -6.38 5.29 -15.65
N ALA A 155 -7.40 6.12 -15.42
CA ALA A 155 -7.30 7.43 -14.77
C ALA A 155 -7.39 7.38 -13.23
N ALA A 156 -7.79 6.26 -12.62
CA ALA A 156 -7.84 6.13 -11.17
C ALA A 156 -6.40 6.10 -10.62
N ALA A 157 -6.07 7.03 -9.72
CA ALA A 157 -4.77 7.05 -9.04
C ALA A 157 -4.54 5.73 -8.26
N PRO A 158 -3.28 5.26 -8.10
CA PRO A 158 -2.99 4.16 -7.19
C PRO A 158 -3.49 4.48 -5.79
N PRO A 159 -3.76 3.46 -4.95
CA PRO A 159 -3.95 3.71 -3.55
C PRO A 159 -2.63 4.30 -3.08
N GLN A 160 -2.65 5.53 -2.59
CA GLN A 160 -1.59 5.90 -1.67
C GLN A 160 -1.79 4.95 -0.50
N GLY A 161 -0.81 4.07 -0.23
CA GLY A 161 -0.96 3.00 0.74
C GLY A 161 -1.45 3.56 2.07
N GLY A 162 -2.66 3.19 2.48
CA GLY A 162 -3.39 3.77 3.59
C GLY A 162 -4.09 5.08 3.22
N ASP A 163 -5.31 5.27 3.70
CA ASP A 163 -6.00 6.57 3.75
C ASP A 163 -5.24 7.57 4.64
N LYS A 164 -3.97 7.86 4.30
CA LYS A 164 -3.14 8.92 4.84
C LYS A 164 -3.54 10.21 4.13
N VAL A 165 -4.81 10.57 4.25
CA VAL A 165 -5.41 11.78 3.68
C VAL A 165 -5.10 13.01 4.54
N GLY A 166 -4.35 12.82 5.63
CA GLY A 166 -3.95 13.88 6.53
C GLY A 166 -2.56 14.45 6.22
N PRO A 167 -2.23 15.60 6.80
CA PRO A 167 -0.91 16.20 6.70
C PRO A 167 0.20 15.23 7.12
N GLU A 168 1.32 15.27 6.39
CA GLU A 168 2.60 14.70 6.82
C GLU A 168 3.36 15.75 7.63
N ILE A 169 3.83 15.37 8.82
CA ILE A 169 4.61 16.22 9.71
C ILE A 169 5.99 15.64 9.86
N GLU A 170 6.98 16.36 9.35
CA GLU A 170 8.38 16.01 9.47
C GLU A 170 8.96 16.67 10.73
N ILE A 171 9.55 15.85 11.59
CA ILE A 171 10.28 16.26 12.79
C ILE A 171 11.75 15.86 12.59
N ARG A 172 12.60 16.87 12.37
CA ARG A 172 14.03 16.65 12.20
C ARG A 172 14.79 16.94 13.50
N PHE A 173 15.56 15.96 13.92
CA PHE A 173 16.47 16.04 15.07
C PHE A 173 17.92 16.14 14.58
N PRO A 174 18.74 17.02 15.17
CA PRO A 174 20.18 16.97 15.00
C PRO A 174 20.73 15.59 15.39
N ALA A 175 21.73 15.08 14.67
CA ALA A 175 22.26 13.72 14.86
C ALA A 175 22.74 13.46 16.31
N ASP A 176 23.37 14.46 16.92
CA ASP A 176 23.86 14.42 18.31
C ASP A 176 22.71 14.36 19.34
N VAL A 177 21.58 14.98 19.04
CA VAL A 177 20.38 14.97 19.90
C VAL A 177 19.63 13.64 19.80
N TRP A 178 19.48 13.10 18.60
CA TRP A 178 18.73 11.84 18.39
C TRP A 178 19.40 10.66 19.07
N VAL A 179 20.71 10.47 18.85
CA VAL A 179 21.46 9.32 19.39
C VAL A 179 21.45 9.30 20.92
N GLU A 180 21.50 10.46 21.59
CA GLU A 180 21.51 10.53 23.05
C GLU A 180 20.13 10.33 23.68
N ARG A 181 19.04 10.59 22.93
CA ARG A 181 17.69 10.71 23.50
C ARG A 181 16.62 9.89 22.80
N GLN A 182 16.98 8.99 21.90
CA GLN A 182 16.03 8.18 21.11
C GLN A 182 14.88 7.62 21.96
N ASP A 183 15.18 6.92 23.06
CA ASP A 183 14.16 6.35 23.96
C ASP A 183 13.26 7.42 24.60
N ALA A 184 13.82 8.59 24.90
CA ALA A 184 13.09 9.72 25.49
C ALA A 184 12.27 10.50 24.44
N VAL A 185 12.45 10.23 23.14
CA VAL A 185 11.72 10.87 22.04
C VAL A 185 10.68 9.93 21.45
N ALA A 186 10.98 8.64 21.32
CA ALA A 186 10.11 7.64 20.72
C ALA A 186 8.80 7.44 21.50
N GLU A 187 8.87 7.10 22.80
CA GLU A 187 7.67 6.82 23.61
C GLU A 187 6.70 8.02 23.66
N PRO A 188 7.15 9.27 23.86
CA PRO A 188 6.24 10.41 23.86
C PRO A 188 5.67 10.74 22.47
N LEU A 189 6.43 10.49 21.39
CA LEU A 189 5.92 10.66 20.03
C LEU A 189 4.90 9.59 19.66
N ASP A 190 5.06 8.35 20.09
CA ASP A 190 4.06 7.29 19.91
C ASP A 190 2.76 7.63 20.65
N ALA A 191 2.87 8.15 21.89
CA ALA A 191 1.71 8.62 22.64
C ALA A 191 0.99 9.77 21.91
N LEU A 192 1.75 10.74 21.40
CA LEU A 192 1.19 11.85 20.62
C LEU A 192 0.57 11.35 19.31
N ALA A 193 1.18 10.39 18.63
CA ALA A 193 0.65 9.80 17.41
C ALA A 193 -0.71 9.10 17.68
N GLY A 194 -0.82 8.37 18.79
CA GLY A 194 -2.09 7.80 19.24
C GLY A 194 -3.17 8.86 19.57
N GLU A 195 -2.79 10.01 20.12
CA GLU A 195 -3.73 11.14 20.33
C GLU A 195 -4.19 11.82 19.04
N LEU A 196 -3.38 11.73 17.99
CA LEU A 196 -3.60 12.36 16.70
C LEU A 196 -4.20 11.40 15.66
N ASP A 197 -4.40 10.13 16.02
CA ASP A 197 -4.72 9.07 15.06
C ASP A 197 -3.71 9.11 13.88
N ALA A 198 -2.43 9.00 14.24
CA ALA A 198 -1.31 9.12 13.33
C ALA A 198 -0.37 7.93 13.47
N GLU A 199 0.38 7.67 12.41
CA GLU A 199 1.47 6.70 12.39
C GLU A 199 2.82 7.43 12.44
N VAL A 200 3.74 6.92 13.25
CA VAL A 200 5.15 7.35 13.26
C VAL A 200 5.92 6.44 12.32
N TYR A 201 6.72 7.02 11.42
CA TYR A 201 7.74 6.27 10.70
C TYR A 201 9.06 7.03 10.68
N GLU A 202 10.15 6.26 10.64
CA GLU A 202 11.50 6.79 10.50
C GLU A 202 11.81 6.94 9.00
N HIS A 203 12.19 8.15 8.59
CA HIS A 203 12.81 8.32 7.27
C HIS A 203 14.23 7.73 7.30
N PRO A 204 14.79 7.30 6.15
CA PRO A 204 16.18 6.89 6.07
C PRO A 204 17.10 7.94 6.69
N ALA A 205 17.99 7.51 7.58
CA ALA A 205 18.89 8.41 8.30
C ALA A 205 19.70 9.28 7.32
N GLU A 206 19.68 10.59 7.52
CA GLU A 206 20.50 11.52 6.76
C GLU A 206 21.84 11.78 7.49
N PRO A 207 22.92 12.14 6.77
CA PRO A 207 24.21 12.43 7.40
C PRO A 207 24.15 13.50 8.50
N ASP A 208 23.16 14.40 8.44
CA ASP A 208 23.04 15.56 9.31
C ASP A 208 22.01 15.36 10.45
N GLY A 209 21.35 14.20 10.54
CA GLY A 209 20.33 13.97 11.56
C GLY A 209 19.39 12.82 11.29
N GLN A 210 18.50 12.59 12.25
CA GLN A 210 17.36 11.69 12.08
C GLN A 210 16.11 12.50 11.75
N THR A 211 15.35 12.00 10.79
CA THR A 211 14.04 12.54 10.45
C THR A 211 12.99 11.51 10.85
N LEU A 212 12.03 11.95 11.66
CA LEU A 212 10.79 11.23 11.89
C LEU A 212 9.68 11.90 11.11
N ALA A 213 8.74 11.11 10.62
CA ALA A 213 7.49 11.61 10.06
C ALA A 213 6.31 11.07 10.86
N LEU A 214 5.38 11.96 11.17
CA LEU A 214 4.05 11.65 11.66
C LEU A 214 3.08 11.82 10.50
N LEU A 215 2.30 10.79 10.22
CA LEU A 215 1.31 10.86 9.16
C LEU A 215 -0.06 10.57 9.73
N THR A 216 -0.90 11.59 9.65
CA THR A 216 -2.23 11.60 10.26
C THR A 216 -3.25 10.95 9.33
N THR A 217 -4.20 10.18 9.87
CA THR A 217 -5.29 9.55 9.09
C THR A 217 -6.58 10.39 9.10
N GLY A 218 -6.68 11.37 10.02
CA GLY A 218 -7.86 12.22 10.20
C GLY A 218 -7.76 13.63 9.59
N PRO A 219 -8.91 14.33 9.41
CA PRO A 219 -8.94 15.72 8.95
C PRO A 219 -8.52 16.67 10.08
N LEU A 220 -7.23 16.66 10.42
CA LEU A 220 -6.68 17.56 11.41
C LEU A 220 -6.35 18.91 10.78
N VAL A 221 -6.52 19.98 11.56
CA VAL A 221 -6.08 21.32 11.17
C VAL A 221 -4.54 21.35 11.25
N PRO A 222 -3.82 21.48 10.13
CA PRO A 222 -2.35 21.35 10.07
C PRO A 222 -1.63 22.18 11.16
N ASP A 223 -2.06 23.42 11.36
CA ASP A 223 -1.45 24.36 12.32
C ASP A 223 -1.68 23.98 13.80
N GLU A 224 -2.71 23.21 14.13
CA GLU A 224 -2.97 22.76 15.50
C GLU A 224 -2.09 21.56 15.88
N VAL A 225 -1.99 20.57 14.98
CA VAL A 225 -1.14 19.40 15.16
C VAL A 225 0.30 19.83 15.33
N LEU A 226 0.74 20.71 14.45
CA LEU A 226 2.05 21.33 14.48
C LEU A 226 2.37 22.02 15.82
N ARG A 227 1.44 22.80 16.36
CA ARG A 227 1.62 23.47 17.66
C ARG A 227 1.69 22.49 18.81
N ARG A 228 0.92 21.39 18.76
CA ARG A 228 0.96 20.33 19.78
C ARG A 228 2.29 19.57 19.74
N VAL A 229 2.74 19.16 18.55
CA VAL A 229 4.05 18.53 18.33
C VAL A 229 5.17 19.43 18.84
N ALA A 230 5.17 20.71 18.44
CA ALA A 230 6.20 21.66 18.86
C ALA A 230 6.16 21.95 20.38
N ALA A 231 4.97 22.06 20.99
CA ALA A 231 4.84 22.22 22.44
C ALA A 231 5.38 20.99 23.20
N HIS A 232 5.00 19.81 22.75
CA HIS A 232 5.42 18.55 23.37
C HIS A 232 6.94 18.37 23.32
N LEU A 233 7.57 18.62 22.17
CA LEU A 233 9.02 18.53 22.02
C LEU A 233 9.77 19.59 22.83
N ARG A 234 9.19 20.80 22.99
CA ARG A 234 9.73 21.83 23.90
C ARG A 234 9.69 21.40 25.36
N ASP A 235 8.62 20.75 25.80
CA ASP A 235 8.49 20.23 27.18
C ASP A 235 9.54 19.14 27.48
N LEU A 236 9.98 18.40 26.46
CA LEU A 236 11.09 17.45 26.53
C LEU A 236 12.49 18.11 26.43
N GLY A 237 12.54 19.44 26.24
CA GLY A 237 13.79 20.19 26.08
C GLY A 237 14.54 19.87 24.78
N LEU A 238 13.81 19.46 23.74
CA LEU A 238 14.36 19.13 22.42
C LEU A 238 14.27 20.38 21.51
N PRO A 239 15.27 20.65 20.66
CA PRO A 239 15.23 21.73 19.67
C PRO A 239 14.93 21.20 18.25
N PRO A 240 13.78 20.57 17.98
CA PRO A 240 13.48 20.03 16.66
C PRO A 240 13.26 21.14 15.64
N THR A 241 13.56 20.85 14.38
CA THR A 241 12.92 21.58 13.28
C THR A 241 11.66 20.82 12.89
N VAL A 242 10.50 21.44 13.03
CA VAL A 242 9.21 20.84 12.66
C VAL A 242 8.71 21.48 11.37
N ARG A 243 8.36 20.65 10.40
CA ARG A 243 7.79 21.07 9.12
C ARG A 243 6.52 20.27 8.85
N ILE A 244 5.57 20.87 8.15
CA ILE A 244 4.35 20.18 7.69
C ILE A 244 4.23 20.26 6.18
N ARG A 245 3.66 19.22 5.62
CA ARG A 245 3.19 19.15 4.26
C ARG A 245 1.70 18.74 4.30
N PRO A 246 0.76 19.69 4.07
CA PRO A 246 -0.67 19.44 4.15
C PRO A 246 -1.18 18.33 3.22
N ASP A 247 -0.55 18.19 2.07
CA ASP A 247 -0.78 17.17 1.05
C ASP A 247 0.49 17.06 0.18
N ASP A 248 0.61 16.00 -0.62
CA ASP A 248 1.80 15.76 -1.45
C ASP A 248 2.14 16.87 -2.43
N ALA A 249 1.16 17.66 -2.86
CA ALA A 249 1.34 18.76 -3.82
C ALA A 249 1.72 20.08 -3.14
N ALA A 250 1.52 20.20 -1.84
CA ALA A 250 1.81 21.40 -1.07
C ALA A 250 3.31 21.52 -0.72
N PRO A 251 3.89 22.73 -0.76
CA PRO A 251 5.26 22.93 -0.32
C PRO A 251 5.37 22.76 1.20
N TRP A 252 6.48 22.18 1.65
CA TRP A 252 6.83 22.09 3.06
C TRP A 252 6.83 23.46 3.76
N ARG A 253 6.10 23.59 4.87
CA ARG A 253 6.04 24.80 5.69
C ARG A 253 6.78 24.56 7.00
N SER A 254 7.80 25.39 7.28
CA SER A 254 8.52 25.34 8.55
C SER A 254 7.80 26.21 9.59
N ILE A 255 7.80 25.75 10.84
CA ILE A 255 7.37 26.55 12.00
C ILE A 255 8.61 27.19 12.61
N ALA A 256 9.21 28.15 11.92
CA ALA A 256 10.24 28.95 12.57
C ALA A 256 9.65 29.87 13.67
N ASP A 257 8.31 30.01 13.76
CA ASP A 257 7.66 31.11 14.49
C ASP A 257 6.35 30.75 15.26
N CYS A 258 6.20 29.55 15.88
CA CYS A 258 5.07 29.27 16.80
C CYS A 258 5.49 28.87 18.23
#